data_AF-A0A662R101-F1
#
_entry.id   AF-A0A662R101-F1
#
_cell.length_a   1.000
_cell.length_b   1.000
_cell.length_c   1.000
_cell.angle_alpha   90.00
_cell.angle_beta   90.00
_cell.angle_gamma   90.00
#
_symmetry.space_group_name_H-M   'P 1'
#
loop_
_entity.id
_entity.type
_entity.pdbx_description
1 polymer ?
#
loop_
_entity_poly.entity_id
_entity_poly.type
_entity_poly.pdbx_seq_one_letter_code
_entity_poly.pdbx_strand_id
1 'polypeptide(L)'
;MYIQPTFADADAEYEESDFVIFGAPFDGTSSFRTGSRFAPDALRQASYNFETYNPELDIDIADIKVCDVGNLDLGCLVEECIDRVWA
;
A
#
# COMPACT_ATOMS: atom_id res chain seq x y z
N MET A 1 -12.98 4.16 16.12
CA MET A 1 -12.71 4.79 14.81
C MET A 1 -11.34 4.30 14.38
N TYR A 2 -11.30 3.21 13.61
CA TYR A 2 -10.03 2.66 13.13
C TYR A 2 -9.65 3.48 11.91
N ILE A 3 -8.66 4.36 12.06
CA ILE A 3 -8.04 5.03 10.92
C ILE A 3 -7.20 3.94 10.26
N GLN A 4 -7.50 3.62 9.00
CA GLN A 4 -6.62 2.76 8.21
C GLN A 4 -5.27 3.47 8.16
N PRO A 5 -4.16 2.81 8.54
CA PRO A 5 -2.85 3.45 8.42
C PRO A 5 -2.65 3.83 6.94
N THR A 6 -2.09 5.01 6.69
CA THR A 6 -1.63 5.45 5.37
C THR A 6 -0.11 5.35 5.34
N PHE A 7 0.47 5.21 4.15
CA PHE A 7 1.90 5.30 3.96
C PHE A 7 2.37 6.72 4.31
N ALA A 8 3.53 6.84 4.96
CA ALA A 8 4.08 8.13 5.37
C ALA A 8 4.36 9.00 4.13
N ASP A 9 3.98 10.27 4.18
CA ASP A 9 4.23 11.26 3.12
C ASP A 9 3.58 10.94 1.75
N ALA A 10 2.60 10.02 1.73
CA ALA A 10 1.80 9.69 0.56
C ALA A 10 0.40 10.34 0.60
N ASP A 11 0.37 11.66 0.76
CA ASP A 11 -0.83 12.47 1.00
C ASP A 11 -1.36 13.24 -0.23
N ALA A 12 -0.79 13.01 -1.41
CA ALA A 12 -1.28 13.64 -2.63
C ALA A 12 -2.71 13.18 -2.97
N GLU A 13 -3.48 14.06 -3.62
CA GLU A 13 -4.76 13.69 -4.21
C GLU A 13 -4.55 12.72 -5.39
N TYR A 14 -5.50 11.79 -5.57
CA TYR A 14 -5.39 10.72 -6.57
C TYR A 14 -5.15 11.28 -7.98
N GLU A 15 -5.93 12.29 -8.37
CA GLU A 15 -5.89 12.93 -9.69
C GLU A 15 -4.60 13.71 -9.95
N GLU A 16 -3.89 14.12 -8.90
CA GLU A 16 -2.64 14.87 -9.01
C GLU A 16 -1.39 14.01 -8.81
N SER A 17 -1.55 12.76 -8.38
CA SER A 17 -0.44 11.87 -8.03
C SER A 17 0.30 11.32 -9.25
N ASP A 18 1.63 11.29 -9.15
CA ASP A 18 2.50 10.61 -10.10
C ASP A 18 2.50 9.09 -9.84
N PHE A 19 2.31 8.70 -8.58
CA PHE A 19 2.28 7.31 -8.13
C PHE A 19 1.12 7.05 -7.18
N VAL A 20 0.45 5.91 -7.36
CA VAL A 20 -0.61 5.45 -6.47
C VAL A 20 -0.19 4.16 -5.77
N ILE A 21 -0.23 4.17 -4.44
CA ILE A 21 -0.05 3.01 -3.58
C ILE A 21 -1.43 2.45 -3.24
N PHE A 22 -1.60 1.14 -3.39
CA PHE A 22 -2.75 0.40 -2.87
C PHE A 22 -2.29 -0.93 -2.27
N GLY A 23 -3.06 -1.42 -1.32
CA GLY A 23 -2.84 -2.74 -0.71
C GLY A 23 -3.80 -3.78 -1.27
N ALA A 24 -3.29 -4.97 -1.56
CA ALA A 24 -4.08 -6.14 -1.93
C ALA A 24 -3.96 -7.20 -0.81
N PRO A 25 -4.73 -7.09 0.29
CA PRO A 25 -4.59 -7.95 1.47
C PRO A 25 -5.16 -9.36 1.26
N PHE A 26 -4.53 -10.16 0.40
CA PHE A 26 -4.92 -11.53 0.08
C PHE A 26 -3.79 -12.52 0.32
N ASP A 27 -4.12 -13.68 0.88
CA ASP A 27 -3.19 -14.81 1.01
C ASP A 27 -3.89 -16.18 0.91
N GLY A 28 -5.09 -16.23 0.31
CA GLY A 28 -5.95 -17.42 0.30
C GLY A 28 -5.37 -18.66 -0.38
N THR A 29 -4.30 -18.52 -1.16
CA THR A 29 -3.58 -19.63 -1.82
C THR A 29 -2.32 -20.07 -1.07
N SER A 30 -1.96 -19.39 0.02
CA SER A 30 -0.78 -19.72 0.83
C SER A 30 -1.08 -20.90 1.76
N SER A 31 -0.28 -21.97 1.65
CA SER A 31 -0.51 -23.23 2.38
C SER A 31 0.43 -23.45 3.57
N PHE A 32 1.69 -23.01 3.48
CA PHE A 32 2.69 -23.25 4.54
C PHE A 32 2.83 -22.07 5.53
N ARG A 33 2.96 -20.84 5.02
CA ARG A 33 3.09 -19.63 5.84
C ARG A 33 2.09 -18.58 5.37
N THR A 34 0.95 -18.52 6.05
CA THR A 34 -0.06 -17.47 5.88
C THR A 34 0.36 -16.19 6.61
N GLY A 35 -0.28 -15.09 6.28
CA GLY A 35 -0.10 -13.78 6.91
C GLY A 35 0.28 -12.66 5.94
N SER A 36 0.54 -12.94 4.65
CA SER A 36 0.86 -11.88 3.68
C SER A 36 -0.27 -10.88 3.48
N ARG A 37 -1.53 -11.26 3.79
CA ARG A 37 -2.67 -10.34 3.82
C ARG A 37 -2.47 -9.15 4.78
N PHE A 38 -1.64 -9.30 5.81
CA PHE A 38 -1.36 -8.25 6.79
C PHE A 38 -0.18 -7.34 6.37
N ALA A 39 0.53 -7.69 5.30
CA ALA A 39 1.71 -6.94 4.86
C ALA A 39 1.41 -5.47 4.49
N PRO A 40 0.32 -5.13 3.78
CA PRO A 40 0.03 -3.73 3.45
C PRO A 40 -0.05 -2.83 4.70
N ASP A 41 -0.79 -3.26 5.72
CA ASP A 41 -0.93 -2.46 6.95
C ASP A 41 0.36 -2.40 7.76
N ALA A 42 1.09 -3.52 7.83
CA ALA A 42 2.39 -3.56 8.51
C ALA A 42 3.42 -2.65 7.83
N LEU A 43 3.42 -2.57 6.49
CA LEU A 43 4.30 -1.67 5.74
C LEU A 43 3.97 -0.20 6.02
N ARG A 44 2.69 0.17 6.05
CA ARG A 44 2.26 1.53 6.39
C ARG A 44 2.57 1.91 7.83
N GLN A 45 2.48 0.96 8.76
CA GLN A 45 2.93 1.21 10.14
C GLN A 45 4.45 1.43 10.20
N ALA A 46 5.22 0.63 9.46
CA ALA A 46 6.68 0.75 9.42
C ALA A 46 7.16 2.00 8.67
N SER A 47 6.39 2.52 7.70
CA SER A 47 6.80 3.64 6.84
C SER A 47 7.15 4.90 7.64
N TYR A 48 6.44 5.16 8.73
CA TYR A 48 6.69 6.32 9.61
C TYR A 48 8.05 6.33 10.32
N ASN A 49 8.82 5.24 10.22
CA ASN A 49 10.15 5.15 10.82
C ASN A 49 11.30 5.35 9.81
N PHE A 50 10.98 5.57 8.52
CA PHE A 50 11.97 5.91 7.51
C PHE A 50 12.02 7.42 7.29
N GLU A 51 13.19 7.89 6.87
CA GLU A 51 13.37 9.26 6.40
C GLU A 51 12.85 9.38 4.96
N THR A 52 12.35 10.56 4.59
CA THR A 52 11.83 10.82 3.25
C THR A 52 12.93 10.92 2.19
N TYR A 53 14.13 11.37 2.58
CA TYR A 53 15.27 11.52 1.69
C TYR A 53 16.12 10.25 1.55
N ASN A 54 16.35 9.84 0.30
CA ASN A 54 17.27 8.76 -0.07
C ASN A 54 18.61 9.34 -0.57
N PRO A 55 19.72 9.16 0.17
CA PRO A 55 21.01 9.73 -0.19
C PRO A 55 21.71 9.03 -1.37
N GLU A 56 21.37 7.77 -1.67
CA GLU A 56 22.00 7.04 -2.78
C GLU A 56 21.44 7.50 -4.13
N LEU A 57 20.16 7.85 -4.16
CA LEU A 57 19.46 8.31 -5.35
C LEU A 57 19.39 9.84 -5.46
N ASP A 58 19.71 10.56 -4.38
CA ASP A 58 19.55 12.02 -4.25
C ASP A 58 18.11 12.47 -4.54
N ILE A 59 17.15 11.79 -3.90
CA ILE A 59 15.71 11.99 -4.09
C ILE A 59 15.03 12.11 -2.72
N ASP A 60 14.15 13.09 -2.58
CA ASP A 60 13.23 13.18 -1.44
C ASP A 60 11.83 12.71 -1.86
N ILE A 61 11.28 11.72 -1.15
CA ILE A 61 9.93 11.21 -1.42
C ILE A 61 8.88 12.28 -1.13
N ALA A 62 9.14 13.21 -0.20
CA ALA A 62 8.21 14.30 0.11
C ALA A 62 8.04 15.29 -1.06
N ASP A 63 8.96 15.29 -2.04
CA ASP A 63 8.85 16.11 -3.26
C ASP A 63 8.12 15.38 -4.40
N ILE A 64 7.75 14.11 -4.23
CA ILE A 64 7.04 13.29 -5.21
C ILE A 64 5.57 13.22 -4.84
N LYS A 65 4.66 13.44 -5.79
CA LYS A 65 3.22 13.32 -5.53
C LYS A 65 2.80 11.86 -5.47
N VAL A 66 2.78 11.29 -4.26
CA VAL A 66 2.34 9.91 -4.02
C VAL A 66 0.98 9.92 -3.31
N CYS A 67 0.03 9.13 -3.80
CA CYS A 67 -1.28 8.95 -3.17
C CYS A 67 -1.40 7.51 -2.63
N ASP A 68 -1.70 7.34 -1.34
CA ASP A 68 -2.09 6.05 -0.79
C ASP A 68 -3.62 5.93 -0.67
N VAL A 69 -4.21 5.05 -1.48
CA VAL A 69 -5.67 4.83 -1.49
C VAL A 69 -6.13 3.75 -0.52
N GLY A 70 -5.21 3.19 0.29
CA GLY A 70 -5.54 2.18 1.29
C GLY A 70 -5.62 0.77 0.73
N ASN A 71 -6.42 -0.09 1.37
CA ASN A 71 -6.57 -1.49 0.99
C ASN A 71 -7.79 -1.69 0.10
N LEU A 72 -7.64 -2.53 -0.93
CA LEU A 72 -8.76 -3.06 -1.67
C LEU A 72 -9.59 -4.00 -0.79
N ASP A 73 -10.91 -3.92 -0.93
CA ASP A 73 -11.83 -4.91 -0.39
C ASP A 73 -11.79 -6.15 -1.29
N LEU A 74 -11.00 -7.14 -0.86
CA LEU A 74 -10.79 -8.39 -1.55
C LEU A 74 -11.63 -9.49 -0.90
N GLY A 75 -12.38 -10.22 -1.74
CA GLY A 75 -13.19 -11.36 -1.32
C GLY A 75 -12.33 -12.57 -0.90
N CYS A 76 -12.99 -13.72 -0.73
CA CYS A 76 -12.31 -14.96 -0.34
C CYS A 76 -11.86 -15.80 -1.55
N LEU A 77 -12.36 -15.49 -2.75
CA LEU A 77 -12.05 -16.20 -3.99
C LEU A 77 -10.92 -15.52 -4.74
N VAL A 78 -10.04 -16.32 -5.35
CA VAL A 78 -8.89 -15.82 -6.11
C VAL A 78 -9.36 -15.04 -7.34
N GLU A 79 -10.41 -15.53 -8.00
CA GLU A 79 -10.98 -14.93 -9.19
C GLU A 79 -11.49 -13.52 -8.91
N GLU A 80 -12.23 -13.33 -7.81
CA GLU A 80 -12.70 -12.02 -7.36
C GLU A 80 -11.54 -11.07 -7.05
N CYS A 81 -10.45 -11.58 -6.47
CA CYS A 81 -9.27 -10.77 -6.18
C CYS A 81 -8.57 -10.31 -7.46
N ILE A 82 -8.43 -11.19 -8.44
CA ILE A 82 -7.83 -10.86 -9.74
C ILE A 82 -8.68 -9.82 -10.45
N ASP A 83 -10.01 -10.02 -10.50
CA ASP A 83 -10.93 -9.08 -11.13
C ASP A 83 -10.85 -7.70 -10.47
N ARG A 84 -10.74 -7.63 -9.13
CA ARG A 84 -10.61 -6.35 -8.41
C ARG A 84 -9.28 -5.63 -8.63
N VAL A 85 -8.21 -6.35 -8.91
CA VAL A 85 -6.88 -5.77 -9.11
C VAL A 85 -6.66 -5.35 -10.56
N TRP A 86 -7.19 -6.12 -11.53
CA TRP A 86 -6.92 -5.94 -12.97
C TRP A 86 -8.09 -5.45 -13.84
N ALA A 87 -9.31 -5.34 -13.31
CA ALA A 87 -10.43 -4.74 -14.04
C ALA A 87 -10.50 -3.23 -13.82
#